data_AF-A0A1Q6QE22-F1
#
_entry.id   AF-A0A1Q6QE22-F1
#
_cell.length_a   1.000
_cell.length_b   1.000
_cell.length_c   1.000
_cell.angle_alpha   90.00
_cell.angle_beta   90.00
_cell.angle_gamma   90.00
#
_symmetry.space_group_name_H-M   'P 1'
#
loop_
_entity.id
_entity.type
_entity.pdbx_description
1 polymer ?
#
loop_
_entity_poly.entity_id
_entity_poly.type
_entity_poly.pdbx_seq_one_letter_code
_entity_poly.pdbx_strand_id
1 'polypeptide(L)'
;MQIAKTFGCCRFVYNQTLAYRKEVYEKERKSVSKTDCNNYCNRQLKKEYEWLKEVDKFALTNAIYNMDAAYRKFFKEHAGYPKFKNKHDNHKSYTTNFTNGNITVDFGCNRVKVPKLKGIKEYTGRRIKTNSIKITI
;
A
#
# COMPACT_ATOMS: atom_id res chain seq x y z
N MET A 1 -3.09 -16.73 6.63
CA MET A 1 -2.43 -16.59 5.31
C MET A 1 -2.71 -15.28 4.56
N GLN A 2 -3.86 -14.61 4.74
CA GLN A 2 -4.22 -13.44 3.92
C GLN A 2 -3.37 -12.16 4.15
N ILE A 3 -2.88 -11.88 5.37
CA ILE A 3 -2.04 -10.70 5.64
C ILE A 3 -0.69 -10.75 4.91
N ALA A 4 -0.04 -11.92 4.92
CA ALA A 4 1.23 -12.11 4.22
C ALA A 4 1.07 -11.88 2.70
N LYS A 5 -0.07 -12.30 2.14
CA LYS A 5 -0.45 -12.00 0.75
C LYS A 5 -0.63 -10.50 0.54
N THR A 6 -1.35 -9.80 1.43
CA THR A 6 -1.50 -8.34 1.37
C THR A 6 -0.16 -7.61 1.41
N PHE A 7 0.77 -7.99 2.30
CA PHE A 7 2.11 -7.41 2.32
C PHE A 7 2.86 -7.63 0.99
N GLY A 8 2.78 -8.85 0.43
CA GLY A 8 3.35 -9.16 -0.86
C GLY A 8 2.78 -8.28 -1.98
N CYS A 9 1.45 -8.11 -2.00
CA CYS A 9 0.77 -7.28 -3.00
C CYS A 9 1.12 -5.79 -2.86
N CYS A 10 1.12 -5.25 -1.65
CA CYS A 10 1.52 -3.87 -1.39
C CYS A 10 2.98 -3.63 -1.79
N ARG A 11 3.90 -4.55 -1.47
CA ARG A 11 5.30 -4.48 -1.90
C ARG A 11 5.42 -4.48 -3.41
N PHE A 12 4.71 -5.39 -4.08
CA PHE A 12 4.73 -5.51 -5.53
C PHE A 12 4.22 -4.24 -6.20
N VAL A 13 3.04 -3.74 -5.81
CA VAL A 13 2.46 -2.52 -6.39
C VAL A 13 3.33 -1.30 -6.15
N TYR A 14 3.94 -1.18 -4.96
CA TYR A 14 4.92 -0.12 -4.69
C TYR A 14 6.08 -0.18 -5.69
N ASN A 15 6.70 -1.35 -5.86
CA ASN A 15 7.86 -1.50 -6.73
C ASN A 15 7.48 -1.28 -8.21
N GLN A 16 6.35 -1.84 -8.66
CA GLN A 16 5.90 -1.68 -10.05
C GLN A 16 5.57 -0.22 -10.38
N THR A 17 4.90 0.49 -9.48
CA THR A 17 4.58 1.90 -9.73
C THR A 17 5.82 2.78 -9.69
N LEU A 18 6.82 2.49 -8.85
CA LEU A 18 8.12 3.17 -8.89
C LEU A 18 8.88 2.90 -10.20
N ALA A 19 8.90 1.64 -10.67
CA ALA A 19 9.51 1.27 -11.94
C ALA A 19 8.82 1.98 -13.12
N TYR A 20 7.49 1.98 -13.15
CA TYR A 20 6.70 2.69 -14.15
C TYR A 20 7.01 4.19 -14.19
N ARG A 21 7.11 4.85 -13.03
CA ARG A 21 7.50 6.27 -12.98
C ARG A 21 8.89 6.50 -13.57
N LYS A 22 9.84 5.63 -13.22
CA LYS A 22 11.22 5.72 -13.70
C LYS A 22 11.26 5.56 -15.23
N GLU A 23 10.58 4.56 -15.76
CA GLU A 23 10.52 4.28 -17.21
C GLU A 23 9.89 5.42 -18.01
N VAL A 24 8.73 5.94 -17.57
CA VAL A 24 8.07 7.06 -18.25
C VAL A 24 8.95 8.31 -18.25
N TYR A 25 9.64 8.57 -17.15
CA TYR A 25 10.55 9.70 -17.07
C TYR A 25 11.77 9.52 -17.98
N GLU A 26 12.36 8.32 -18.02
CA GLU A 26 13.51 8.03 -18.88
C GLU A 26 13.18 8.14 -20.37
N LYS A 27 11.99 7.67 -20.78
CA LYS A 27 11.56 7.68 -22.19
C LYS A 27 10.99 9.01 -22.65
N GLU A 28 10.11 9.61 -21.84
CA GLU A 28 9.29 10.76 -22.27
C GLU A 28 9.63 12.04 -21.51
N ARG A 29 10.49 11.99 -20.49
CA ARG A 29 10.77 13.12 -19.57
C ARG A 29 9.52 13.66 -18.89
N LYS A 30 8.48 12.84 -18.76
CA LYS A 30 7.21 13.22 -18.12
C LYS A 30 7.14 12.80 -16.67
N SER A 31 6.45 13.63 -15.89
CA SER A 31 6.06 13.32 -14.52
C SER A 31 4.78 12.47 -14.52
N VAL A 32 4.76 11.43 -13.68
CA VAL A 32 3.59 10.57 -13.45
C VAL A 32 2.98 10.91 -12.09
N SER A 33 1.70 11.25 -12.05
CA SER A 33 1.01 11.57 -10.80
C SER A 33 0.63 10.31 -10.00
N LYS A 34 0.21 10.48 -8.74
CA LYS A 34 -0.33 9.36 -7.95
C LYS A 34 -1.61 8.78 -8.56
N THR A 35 -2.40 9.63 -9.22
CA THR A 35 -3.64 9.22 -9.90
C THR A 35 -3.31 8.35 -11.11
N ASP A 36 -2.28 8.70 -11.87
CA ASP A 36 -1.80 7.90 -13.00
C ASP A 36 -1.29 6.54 -12.54
N CYS A 37 -0.52 6.49 -11.44
CA CYS A 37 -0.10 5.21 -10.85
C CYS A 37 -1.30 4.36 -10.40
N ASN A 38 -2.36 4.97 -9.86
CA ASN A 38 -3.57 4.24 -9.46
C ASN A 38 -4.35 3.73 -10.68
N ASN A 39 -4.44 4.53 -11.74
CA ASN A 39 -5.01 4.11 -13.01
C ASN A 39 -4.20 2.97 -13.64
N TYR A 40 -2.87 3.06 -13.65
CA TYR A 40 -1.99 2.00 -14.10
C TYR A 40 -2.22 0.70 -13.30
N CYS A 41 -2.30 0.79 -11.97
CA CYS A 41 -2.59 -0.36 -11.14
C CYS A 41 -3.94 -1.00 -11.46
N ASN A 42 -5.00 -0.20 -11.65
CA ASN A 42 -6.35 -0.72 -11.90
C ASN A 42 -6.56 -1.22 -13.33
N ARG A 43 -5.96 -0.55 -14.33
CA ARG A 43 -6.18 -0.83 -15.75
C ARG A 43 -5.20 -1.84 -16.33
N GLN A 44 -3.97 -1.91 -15.79
CA GLN A 44 -2.91 -2.79 -16.29
C GLN A 44 -2.58 -3.87 -15.28
N LEU A 45 -2.02 -3.51 -14.12
CA LEU A 45 -1.50 -4.52 -13.17
C LEU A 45 -2.58 -5.50 -12.71
N LYS A 46 -3.81 -5.04 -12.41
CA LYS A 46 -4.89 -5.95 -11.99
C LYS A 46 -5.46 -6.83 -13.11
N LYS A 47 -5.18 -6.52 -14.38
CA LYS A 47 -5.54 -7.39 -15.50
C LYS A 47 -4.49 -8.46 -15.72
N GLU A 48 -3.21 -8.09 -15.63
CA GLU A 48 -2.08 -8.99 -15.80
C GLU A 48 -1.88 -9.90 -14.58
N TYR A 49 -2.11 -9.36 -13.38
CA TYR A 49 -1.89 -10.02 -12.11
C TYR A 49 -3.20 -10.12 -11.32
N GLU A 50 -4.02 -11.12 -11.65
CA GLU A 50 -5.36 -11.31 -11.08
C GLU A 50 -5.35 -11.41 -9.53
N TRP A 51 -4.27 -11.94 -8.96
CA TRP A 51 -4.08 -12.08 -7.51
C TRP A 51 -4.06 -10.74 -6.76
N LEU A 52 -3.89 -9.61 -7.45
CA LEU A 52 -4.05 -8.26 -6.86
C LEU A 52 -5.51 -7.95 -6.53
N LYS A 53 -6.48 -8.58 -7.17
CA LYS A 53 -7.92 -8.37 -6.88
C LYS A 53 -8.36 -9.09 -5.60
N GLU A 54 -7.61 -10.11 -5.18
CA GLU A 54 -7.91 -10.88 -3.98
C GLU A 54 -7.69 -10.08 -2.68
N VAL A 55 -6.81 -9.06 -2.70
CA VAL A 55 -6.52 -8.23 -1.52
C VAL A 55 -7.44 -7.01 -1.44
N ASP A 56 -7.36 -6.29 -0.32
CA ASP A 56 -8.12 -5.05 -0.15
C ASP A 56 -7.61 -3.94 -1.08
N LYS A 57 -8.55 -3.28 -1.79
CA LYS A 57 -8.23 -2.20 -2.73
C LYS A 57 -7.59 -1.00 -2.04
N PHE A 58 -7.93 -0.75 -0.76
CA PHE A 58 -7.33 0.36 -0.02
C PHE A 58 -5.88 0.06 0.35
N ALA A 59 -5.54 -1.20 0.64
CA ALA A 59 -4.16 -1.62 0.85
C ALA A 59 -3.26 -1.33 -0.38
N LEU A 60 -3.77 -1.62 -1.58
CA LEU A 60 -3.04 -1.31 -2.82
C LEU A 60 -2.93 0.20 -3.05
N THR A 61 -4.04 0.93 -2.90
CA THR A 61 -4.06 2.40 -3.06
C THR A 61 -3.09 3.09 -2.11
N ASN A 62 -3.06 2.68 -0.85
CA ASN A 62 -2.15 3.24 0.14
C ASN A 62 -0.69 2.88 -0.13
N ALA A 63 -0.41 1.71 -0.72
CA ALA A 63 0.96 1.39 -1.17
C ALA A 63 1.46 2.37 -2.24
N ILE A 64 0.58 2.75 -3.19
CA ILE A 64 0.86 3.77 -4.21
C ILE A 64 1.09 5.14 -3.56
N TYR A 65 0.26 5.51 -2.58
CA TYR A 65 0.41 6.80 -1.88
C TYR A 65 1.70 6.86 -1.07
N ASN A 66 2.10 5.77 -0.44
CA ASN A 66 3.39 5.68 0.26
C ASN A 66 4.57 5.81 -0.72
N MET A 67 4.47 5.22 -1.92
CA MET A 67 5.46 5.42 -2.99
C MET A 67 5.52 6.88 -3.43
N ASP A 68 4.37 7.49 -3.73
CA ASP A 68 4.29 8.89 -4.13
C ASP A 68 4.86 9.84 -3.06
N ALA A 69 4.56 9.59 -1.79
CA ALA A 69 5.12 10.36 -0.68
C ALA A 69 6.65 10.25 -0.63
N ALA A 70 7.21 9.04 -0.77
CA ALA A 70 8.65 8.84 -0.80
C ALA A 70 9.30 9.53 -2.03
N TYR A 71 8.65 9.46 -3.19
CA TYR A 71 9.08 10.13 -4.41
C TYR A 71 9.05 11.66 -4.26
N ARG A 72 8.01 12.23 -3.64
CA ARG A 72 7.92 13.67 -3.37
C ARG A 72 8.98 14.14 -2.38
N LYS A 73 9.30 13.33 -1.37
CA LYS A 73 10.38 13.62 -0.40
C LYS A 73 11.74 13.73 -1.07
N PHE A 74 12.01 12.92 -2.10
CA PHE A 74 13.24 13.04 -2.89
C PHE A 74 13.41 14.43 -3.49
N PHE A 75 12.34 15.04 -4.03
CA PHE A 75 12.40 16.41 -4.58
C PHE A 75 12.36 17.51 -3.52
N LYS A 76 11.54 17.35 -2.47
CA LYS A 76 11.24 18.43 -1.53
C LYS A 76 12.19 18.52 -0.33
N GLU A 77 12.66 17.38 0.14
CA GLU A 77 13.40 17.25 1.40
C GLU A 77 14.84 16.81 1.14
N HIS A 78 15.31 16.79 -0.11
CA HIS A 78 16.62 16.24 -0.52
C HIS A 78 16.87 14.82 0.01
N ALA A 79 15.80 14.07 0.29
CA ALA A 79 15.92 12.66 0.63
C ALA A 79 16.49 11.89 -0.57
N GLY A 80 17.16 10.77 -0.34
CA GLY A 80 17.61 9.92 -1.45
C GLY A 80 16.44 9.41 -2.30
N TYR A 81 16.71 9.09 -3.57
CA TYR A 81 15.70 8.54 -4.48
C TYR A 81 15.04 7.30 -3.86
N PRO A 82 13.70 7.15 -3.92
CA PRO A 82 13.02 6.01 -3.32
C PRO A 82 13.56 4.69 -3.87
N LYS A 83 13.83 3.75 -2.96
CA LYS A 83 14.35 2.43 -3.30
C LYS A 83 13.22 1.41 -3.43
N PHE A 84 13.46 0.37 -4.22
CA PHE A 84 12.57 -0.80 -4.24
C PHE A 84 12.54 -1.48 -2.87
N LYS A 85 11.35 -1.94 -2.48
CA LYS A 85 11.13 -2.68 -1.23
C LYS A 85 11.57 -4.14 -1.38
N ASN A 86 12.30 -4.64 -0.38
CA ASN A 86 12.77 -6.03 -0.30
C ASN A 86 11.70 -6.94 0.33
N LYS A 87 11.65 -8.22 -0.09
CA LYS A 87 10.82 -9.26 0.52
C LYS A 87 11.30 -9.68 1.92
N HIS A 88 12.62 -9.64 2.14
CA HIS A 88 13.28 -10.08 3.36
C HIS A 88 13.38 -8.98 4.42
N ASP A 89 12.78 -7.82 4.18
CA ASP A 89 12.66 -6.78 5.21
C ASP A 89 11.80 -7.30 6.38
N ASN A 90 12.31 -7.11 7.59
CA ASN A 90 11.65 -7.53 8.83
C ASN A 90 10.51 -6.59 9.23
N HIS A 91 10.44 -5.37 8.67
CA HIS A 91 9.38 -4.42 8.98
C HIS A 91 8.22 -4.49 7.97
N LYS A 92 7.22 -5.35 8.23
CA LYS A 92 6.09 -5.56 7.32
C LYS A 92 4.87 -4.77 7.78
N SER A 93 4.51 -3.73 7.04
CA SER A 93 3.29 -2.96 7.29
C SER A 93 2.48 -2.66 6.03
N TYR A 94 1.16 -2.54 6.17
CA TYR A 94 0.25 -2.00 5.16
C TYR A 94 -0.80 -1.10 5.82
N THR A 95 -1.34 -0.16 5.06
CA THR A 95 -2.39 0.76 5.52
C THR A 95 -3.68 0.47 4.76
N THR A 96 -4.81 0.37 5.45
CA THR A 96 -6.15 0.23 4.86
C THR A 96 -7.07 1.33 5.43
N ASN A 97 -8.19 1.61 4.74
CA ASN A 97 -9.13 2.64 5.15
C ASN A 97 -10.39 2.01 5.75
N PHE A 98 -10.91 2.63 6.82
CA PHE A 98 -12.20 2.26 7.39
C PHE A 98 -13.32 2.89 6.57
N THR A 99 -14.12 2.06 5.92
CA THR A 99 -15.34 2.48 5.20
C THR A 99 -16.42 1.41 5.37
N ASN A 100 -17.66 1.82 5.68
CA ASN A 100 -18.86 0.97 5.69
C ASN A 100 -18.73 -0.33 6.50
N GLY A 101 -18.22 -0.28 7.74
CA GLY A 101 -18.18 -1.46 8.62
C GLY A 101 -17.22 -2.58 8.19
N ASN A 102 -16.39 -2.35 7.17
CA ASN A 102 -15.44 -3.35 6.68
C ASN A 102 -14.45 -3.80 7.77
N ILE A 103 -14.07 -2.93 8.70
CA ILE A 103 -13.07 -3.25 9.72
C ILE A 103 -13.71 -3.12 11.11
N THR A 104 -13.93 -4.22 11.84
CA THR A 104 -14.40 -4.16 13.24
C THR A 104 -13.19 -4.02 14.15
N VAL A 105 -13.06 -2.90 14.84
CA VAL A 105 -12.01 -2.69 15.85
C VAL A 105 -12.63 -2.93 17.22
N ASP A 106 -12.14 -3.93 17.94
CA ASP A 106 -12.44 -4.14 19.36
C ASP A 106 -11.44 -3.33 20.18
N PHE A 107 -11.91 -2.18 20.67
CA PHE A 107 -11.13 -1.26 21.49
C PHE A 107 -10.89 -1.75 22.92
N GLY A 108 -11.63 -2.78 23.39
CA GLY A 108 -11.40 -3.41 24.69
C GLY A 108 -10.19 -4.34 24.69
N CYS A 109 -9.86 -4.93 23.54
CA CYS A 109 -8.79 -5.93 23.41
C CYS A 109 -7.68 -5.57 22.41
N ASN A 110 -7.64 -4.33 21.89
CA ASN A 110 -6.67 -3.90 20.87
C ASN A 110 -6.64 -4.82 19.62
N ARG A 111 -7.82 -5.25 19.18
CA ARG A 111 -8.00 -6.29 18.14
C ARG A 111 -8.73 -5.74 16.93
N VAL A 112 -8.28 -6.08 15.73
CA VAL A 112 -8.88 -5.61 14.47
C VAL A 112 -9.34 -6.79 13.62
N LYS A 113 -10.63 -6.86 13.30
CA LYS A 113 -11.25 -7.78 12.34
C LYS A 113 -11.33 -7.08 10.99
N VAL A 114 -10.68 -7.62 9.98
CA VAL A 114 -10.66 -7.10 8.60
C VAL A 114 -11.46 -8.08 7.74
N PRO A 115 -12.34 -7.63 6.81
CA PRO A 115 -13.41 -8.49 6.31
C PRO A 115 -12.89 -9.58 5.36
N LYS A 116 -11.72 -9.36 4.75
CA LYS A 116 -11.01 -10.36 3.93
C LYS A 116 -10.04 -11.24 4.72
N LEU A 117 -9.80 -10.96 6.00
CA LEU A 117 -8.94 -11.77 6.86
C LEU A 117 -9.82 -12.69 7.73
N LYS A 118 -9.80 -14.00 7.49
CA LYS A 118 -10.29 -14.98 8.47
C LYS A 118 -9.33 -14.98 9.67
N GLY A 119 -9.64 -14.23 10.72
CA GLY A 119 -8.93 -14.27 12.01
C GLY A 119 -8.50 -12.89 12.54
N ILE A 120 -8.67 -12.73 13.84
CA ILE A 120 -8.36 -11.52 14.62
C ILE A 120 -6.85 -11.48 14.90
N LYS A 121 -6.21 -10.33 14.67
CA LYS A 121 -4.82 -10.10 15.09
C LYS A 121 -4.70 -8.84 15.94
N GLU A 122 -3.71 -8.87 16.81
CA GLU A 122 -3.30 -7.80 17.71
C GLU A 122 -2.83 -6.59 16.89
N TYR A 123 -3.34 -5.42 17.25
CA TYR A 123 -3.08 -4.15 16.60
C TYR A 123 -2.24 -3.28 17.53
N THR A 124 -1.11 -2.78 17.02
CA THR A 124 -0.33 -1.75 17.69
C THR A 124 -0.40 -0.49 16.84
N GLY A 125 -1.32 0.41 17.17
CA GLY A 125 -1.37 1.72 16.53
C GLY A 125 -1.93 2.79 17.46
N ARG A 126 -1.37 4.00 17.36
CA ARG A 126 -1.85 5.19 18.07
C ARG A 126 -3.18 5.64 17.45
N ARG A 127 -4.07 6.19 18.26
CA ARG A 127 -5.35 6.78 17.82
C ARG A 127 -5.08 7.83 16.73
N ILE A 128 -5.40 7.52 15.47
CA ILE A 128 -5.21 8.45 14.34
C ILE A 128 -6.53 9.19 14.11
N LYS A 129 -6.50 10.52 13.99
CA LYS A 129 -7.67 11.39 13.69
C LYS A 129 -8.28 11.16 12.29
N THR A 130 -7.93 10.06 11.59
CA THR A 130 -8.25 9.81 10.19
C THR A 130 -8.97 8.47 10.01
N ASN A 131 -9.79 8.34 8.97
CA ASN A 131 -10.53 7.11 8.60
C ASN A 131 -9.61 5.99 8.06
N SER A 132 -8.40 5.81 8.62
CA SER A 132 -7.38 4.86 8.14
C SER A 132 -6.67 4.14 9.30
N ILE A 133 -6.37 2.85 9.07
CA ILE A 133 -5.74 1.95 10.03
C ILE A 133 -4.48 1.37 9.39
N LYS A 134 -3.34 1.51 10.07
CA LYS A 134 -2.07 0.88 9.68
C LYS A 134 -1.89 -0.43 10.45
N ILE A 135 -1.68 -1.52 9.74
CA ILE A 135 -1.41 -2.85 10.31
C ILE A 135 0.07 -3.16 10.09
N THR A 136 0.76 -3.54 11.17
CA THR A 136 2.19 -3.88 11.18
C THR A 136 2.36 -5.23 11.88
N ILE A 137 3.24 -6.08 11.38
CA ILE A 137 3.65 -7.36 12.00
C ILE A 137 5.17 -7.38 12.06
#